data_AF-A0A317YKS9-F1
#
_entry.id   AF-A0A317YKS9-F1
#
_cell.length_a   1.000
_cell.length_b   1.000
_cell.length_c   1.000
_cell.angle_alpha   90.00
_cell.angle_beta   90.00
_cell.angle_gamma   90.00
#
_symmetry.space_group_name_H-M   'P 1'
#
loop_
_entity.id
_entity.type
_entity.pdbx_description
1 polymer ?
#
loop_
_entity_poly.entity_id
_entity_poly.type
_entity_poly.pdbx_seq_one_letter_code
_entity_poly.pdbx_strand_id
1 'polypeptide(L)'
;FRQLFILPQGEFKRFLISNSREKQGILRTLFDSEKFEAIREILKEEVKKENSQIENRYQQIDLLWQEIESFDDDKIKGLLEVATQQIDKVIENIPLLQARSKEILAFVNESKE
;
A
#
# COMPACT_ATOMS: atom_id res chain seq x y z
N PHE A 1 2.52 27.10 23.41
CA PHE A 1 1.92 28.29 22.79
C PHE A 1 0.48 28.42 23.29
N ARG A 2 0.06 29.54 23.91
CA ARG A 2 -1.35 29.77 24.25
C ARG A 2 -1.90 30.79 23.25
N GLN A 3 -2.85 30.38 22.42
CA GLN A 3 -3.62 31.31 21.59
C GLN A 3 -4.83 31.79 22.40
N LEU A 4 -4.96 33.10 22.57
CA LEU A 4 -6.13 33.73 23.16
C LEU A 4 -7.17 33.89 22.06
N PHE A 5 -8.29 33.17 22.17
CA PHE A 5 -9.40 33.26 21.20
C PHE A 5 -10.50 34.14 21.76
N ILE A 6 -10.93 35.13 20.99
CA ILE A 6 -12.05 36.00 21.33
C ILE A 6 -13.28 35.49 20.60
N LEU A 7 -14.24 34.96 21.35
CA LEU A 7 -15.54 34.56 20.81
C LEU A 7 -16.39 35.80 20.51
N PRO A 8 -17.13 35.84 19.40
CA PRO A 8 -18.21 36.81 19.21
C PRO A 8 -19.19 36.74 20.41
N GLN A 9 -19.69 37.88 20.91
CA GLN A 9 -20.47 37.93 22.17
C GLN A 9 -21.60 36.89 22.27
N GLY A 10 -22.31 36.61 21.17
CA GLY A 10 -23.36 35.59 21.13
C GLY A 10 -22.86 34.15 21.26
N GLU A 11 -21.72 33.83 20.63
CA GLU A 11 -21.11 32.50 20.66
C GLU A 11 -20.43 32.21 22.00
N PHE A 12 -19.94 33.23 22.73
CA PHE A 12 -19.43 33.06 24.10
C PHE A 12 -20.53 32.61 25.07
N LYS A 13 -21.69 33.28 25.02
CA LYS A 13 -22.83 32.95 25.88
C LYS A 13 -23.38 31.56 25.56
N ARG A 14 -23.51 31.22 24.26
CA ARG A 14 -23.89 29.87 23.80
C ARG A 14 -22.90 28.82 24.26
N PHE A 15 -21.60 29.05 24.11
CA PHE A 15 -20.57 28.11 24.53
C PHE A 15 -20.64 27.78 26.03
N LEU A 16 -20.83 28.78 26.90
CA LEU A 16 -20.89 28.57 28.35
C LEU A 16 -22.06 27.67 28.81
N ILE A 17 -23.23 27.82 28.18
CA ILE A 17 -24.47 27.10 28.57
C ILE A 17 -24.68 25.78 27.80
N SER A 18 -23.88 25.54 26.77
CA SER A 18 -24.04 24.41 25.87
C SER A 18 -23.48 23.10 26.45
N ASN A 19 -24.06 21.97 26.01
CA ASN A 19 -23.59 20.64 26.40
C ASN A 19 -22.28 20.27 25.66
N SER A 20 -21.63 19.17 26.06
CA SER A 20 -20.32 18.77 25.49
C SER A 20 -20.32 18.62 23.97
N ARG A 21 -21.43 18.18 23.37
CA ARG A 21 -21.57 18.00 21.91
C ARG A 21 -21.66 19.34 21.19
N GLU A 22 -22.46 20.26 21.73
CA GLU A 22 -22.62 21.61 21.21
C GLU A 22 -21.34 22.45 21.35
N LYS A 23 -20.63 22.34 22.49
CA LYS A 23 -19.31 22.95 22.68
C LYS A 23 -18.33 22.51 21.60
N GLN A 24 -18.33 21.22 21.25
CA GLN A 24 -17.46 20.68 20.21
C GLN A 24 -17.79 21.26 18.83
N GLY A 25 -19.07 21.42 18.49
CA GLY A 25 -19.51 22.03 17.24
C GLY A 25 -19.14 23.52 17.13
N ILE A 26 -19.32 24.28 18.22
CA ILE A 26 -18.92 25.68 18.31
C ILE A 26 -17.41 25.81 18.08
N LEU A 27 -16.59 25.02 18.79
CA LEU A 27 -15.13 25.03 18.62
C LEU A 27 -14.70 24.58 17.21
N ARG A 28 -15.37 23.58 16.62
CA ARG A 28 -15.09 23.16 15.23
C ARG A 28 -15.26 24.30 14.22
N THR A 29 -16.35 25.05 14.36
CA THR A 29 -16.65 26.20 13.49
C THR A 29 -15.63 27.33 13.70
N LEU A 30 -15.32 27.65 14.96
CA LEU A 30 -14.40 28.74 15.31
C LEU A 30 -12.96 28.50 14.89
N PHE A 31 -12.50 27.25 14.96
CA PHE A 31 -11.16 26.86 14.54
C PHE A 31 -11.10 26.46 13.07
N ASP A 32 -12.21 26.58 12.32
CA ASP A 32 -12.35 26.15 10.93
C ASP A 32 -11.82 24.71 10.74
N SER A 33 -12.03 23.86 11.75
CA SER A 33 -11.41 22.54 11.81
C SER A 33 -12.14 21.48 11.00
N GLU A 34 -13.28 21.85 10.41
CA GLU A 34 -13.98 21.06 9.40
C GLU A 34 -13.09 20.76 8.19
N LYS A 35 -12.24 21.72 7.78
CA LYS A 35 -11.27 21.52 6.70
C LYS A 35 -10.23 20.46 7.05
N PHE A 36 -9.78 20.41 8.31
CA PHE A 36 -8.83 19.40 8.77
C PHE A 36 -9.45 18.01 8.88
N GLU A 37 -10.74 17.91 9.22
CA GLU A 37 -11.46 16.63 9.19
C GLU A 37 -11.64 16.12 7.76
N ALA A 38 -11.99 17.00 6.82
CA ALA A 38 -12.07 16.64 5.41
C ALA A 38 -10.72 16.15 4.86
N ILE A 39 -9.63 16.86 5.15
CA ILE A 39 -8.28 16.43 4.77
C ILE A 39 -7.94 15.08 5.40
N ARG A 40 -8.29 14.86 6.66
CA ARG A 40 -8.02 13.59 7.36
C ARG A 40 -8.75 12.41 6.72
N GLU A 41 -10.03 12.58 6.40
CA GLU A 41 -10.80 11.51 5.74
C GLU A 41 -10.28 11.23 4.32
N ILE A 42 -9.89 12.27 3.56
CA ILE A 42 -9.24 12.08 2.25
C ILE A 42 -7.95 11.26 2.42
N LEU A 43 -7.06 11.66 3.32
CA LEU A 43 -5.80 10.95 3.56
C LEU A 43 -6.03 9.50 3.99
N LYS A 44 -7.05 9.26 4.83
CA LYS A 44 -7.41 7.93 5.28
C LYS A 44 -7.90 7.04 4.14
N GLU A 45 -8.75 7.56 3.26
CA GLU A 45 -9.23 6.82 2.09
C GLU A 45 -8.11 6.58 1.08
N GLU A 46 -7.21 7.56 0.86
CA GLU A 46 -6.04 7.37 -0.01
C GLU A 46 -5.10 6.29 0.54
N VAL A 47 -4.78 6.29 1.84
CA VAL A 47 -3.97 5.23 2.47
C VAL A 47 -4.63 3.86 2.33
N LYS A 48 -5.94 3.78 2.54
CA LYS A 48 -6.70 2.54 2.39
C LYS A 48 -6.64 2.02 0.95
N LYS A 49 -6.81 2.92 -0.02
CA LYS A 49 -6.72 2.60 -1.45
C LYS A 49 -5.33 2.12 -1.83
N GLU A 50 -4.28 2.83 -1.39
CA GLU A 50 -2.89 2.45 -1.67
C GLU A 50 -2.56 1.07 -1.08
N ASN A 51 -2.96 0.81 0.17
CA ASN A 51 -2.76 -0.51 0.79
C ASN A 51 -3.46 -1.63 0.00
N SER A 52 -4.69 -1.40 -0.47
CA SER A 52 -5.42 -2.38 -1.28
C SER A 52 -4.75 -2.62 -2.64
N GLN A 53 -4.15 -1.59 -3.25
CA GLN A 53 -3.38 -1.75 -4.48
C GLN A 53 -2.09 -2.55 -4.24
N ILE A 54 -1.40 -2.28 -3.14
CA ILE A 54 -0.19 -3.02 -2.74
C ILE A 54 -0.54 -4.51 -2.55
N GLU A 55 -1.61 -4.81 -1.81
CA GLU A 55 -2.07 -6.18 -1.59
C GLU A 55 -2.42 -6.90 -2.91
N ASN A 56 -3.13 -6.23 -3.82
CA ASN A 56 -3.40 -6.78 -5.16
C ASN A 56 -2.12 -7.07 -5.94
N ARG A 57 -1.12 -6.19 -5.87
CA ARG A 57 0.17 -6.43 -6.55
C ARG A 57 0.90 -7.63 -5.98
N TYR A 58 0.89 -7.81 -4.66
CA TYR A 58 1.47 -9.01 -4.03
C TYR A 58 0.76 -10.29 -4.49
N GLN A 59 -0.57 -10.28 -4.57
CA GLN A 59 -1.34 -11.42 -5.09
C GLN A 59 -1.02 -11.71 -6.55
N GLN A 60 -0.89 -10.67 -7.39
CA GLN A 60 -0.48 -10.84 -8.78
C GLN A 60 0.92 -11.41 -8.93
N ILE A 61 1.88 -10.95 -8.12
CA ILE A 61 3.23 -11.51 -8.09
C ILE A 61 3.17 -12.99 -7.72
N ASP A 62 2.40 -13.35 -6.70
CA ASP A 62 2.27 -14.74 -6.25
C ASP A 62 1.70 -15.66 -7.33
N LEU A 63 0.63 -15.23 -8.00
CA LEU A 63 0.03 -15.95 -9.12
C LEU A 63 1.02 -16.15 -10.26
N LEU A 64 1.66 -15.07 -10.71
CA LEU A 64 2.65 -15.13 -11.80
C LEU A 64 3.87 -15.98 -11.44
N TRP A 65 4.28 -16.00 -10.17
CA TRP A 65 5.40 -16.81 -9.69
C TRP A 65 5.06 -18.31 -9.71
N GLN A 66 3.83 -18.67 -9.34
CA GLN A 66 3.35 -20.05 -9.37
C GLN A 66 3.13 -20.58 -10.79
N GLU A 67 2.87 -19.70 -11.76
CA GLU A 67 2.75 -20.06 -13.18
C GLU A 67 4.09 -20.42 -13.84
N ILE A 68 5.23 -20.14 -13.20
CA ILE A 68 6.54 -20.48 -13.76
C ILE A 68 6.79 -21.98 -13.64
N GLU A 69 6.80 -22.67 -14.78
CA GLU A 69 7.14 -24.09 -14.84
C GLU A 69 8.66 -24.30 -14.76
N SER A 70 9.07 -25.28 -13.94
CA SER A 70 10.48 -25.63 -13.79
C SER A 70 10.99 -26.63 -14.83
N PHE A 71 10.10 -27.30 -15.57
CA PHE A 71 10.43 -28.35 -16.55
C PHE A 71 11.45 -29.38 -16.02
N ASP A 72 11.32 -29.73 -14.74
CA ASP A 72 12.23 -30.62 -14.01
C ASP A 72 13.71 -30.17 -13.89
N ASP A 73 14.04 -28.93 -14.23
CA ASP A 73 15.38 -28.36 -13.98
C ASP A 73 15.56 -28.02 -12.50
N ASP A 74 16.49 -28.71 -11.83
CA ASP A 74 16.76 -28.54 -10.40
C ASP A 74 17.21 -27.12 -10.03
N LYS A 75 17.88 -26.40 -10.94
CA LYS A 75 18.29 -25.00 -10.68
C LYS A 75 17.09 -24.08 -10.73
N ILE A 76 16.18 -24.26 -11.69
CA ILE A 76 14.94 -23.49 -11.76
C ILE A 76 14.06 -23.79 -10.55
N LYS A 77 13.91 -25.06 -10.15
CA LYS A 77 13.18 -25.45 -8.93
C LYS A 77 13.71 -24.70 -7.70
N GLY A 78 15.03 -24.75 -7.47
CA GLY A 78 15.65 -24.06 -6.33
C GLY A 78 15.48 -22.54 -6.36
N LEU A 79 15.46 -21.91 -7.54
CA LEU A 79 15.22 -20.48 -7.68
C LEU A 79 13.75 -20.10 -7.38
N LEU A 80 12.80 -20.99 -7.66
CA LEU A 80 11.37 -20.78 -7.43
C LEU A 80 10.92 -21.05 -5.99
N GLU A 81 11.71 -21.76 -5.18
CA GLU A 81 11.44 -22.02 -3.75
C GLU A 81 11.38 -20.75 -2.88
N VAL A 82 11.82 -19.60 -3.41
CA VAL A 82 11.80 -18.34 -2.69
C VAL A 82 10.36 -17.88 -2.44
N ALA A 83 10.05 -17.50 -1.20
CA ALA A 83 8.75 -16.94 -0.88
C ALA A 83 8.58 -15.57 -1.57
N THR A 84 7.45 -15.37 -2.25
CA THR A 84 7.12 -14.17 -3.05
C THR A 84 7.04 -12.88 -2.21
N GLN A 85 6.88 -13.03 -0.90
CA GLN A 85 6.94 -11.94 0.08
C GLN A 85 8.36 -11.35 0.23
N GLN A 86 9.41 -12.11 -0.10
CA GLN A 86 10.80 -11.66 -0.11
C GLN A 86 11.12 -11.03 -1.47
N ILE A 87 10.49 -9.88 -1.79
CA ILE A 87 10.57 -9.23 -3.11
C ILE A 87 12.02 -9.06 -3.58
N ASP A 88 12.94 -8.63 -2.70
CA ASP A 88 14.34 -8.42 -3.09
C ASP A 88 14.97 -9.70 -3.67
N LYS A 89 14.72 -10.85 -3.03
CA LYS A 89 15.21 -12.14 -3.51
C LYS A 89 14.50 -12.60 -4.79
N VAL A 90 13.20 -12.33 -4.91
CA VAL A 90 12.45 -12.59 -6.15
C VAL A 90 13.10 -11.82 -7.30
N ILE A 91 13.38 -10.52 -7.11
CA ILE A 91 14.03 -9.67 -8.10
C ILE A 91 15.44 -10.18 -8.44
N GLU A 92 16.22 -10.60 -7.45
CA GLU A 92 17.55 -11.19 -7.66
C GLU A 92 17.48 -12.51 -8.46
N ASN A 93 16.44 -13.32 -8.26
CA ASN A 93 16.29 -14.62 -8.92
C ASN A 93 15.79 -14.51 -10.37
N ILE A 94 15.00 -13.48 -10.73
CA ILE A 94 14.49 -13.28 -12.10
C ILE A 94 15.59 -13.35 -13.19
N PRO A 95 16.71 -12.61 -13.12
CA PRO A 95 17.74 -12.69 -14.15
C PRO A 95 18.40 -14.07 -14.23
N LEU A 96 18.53 -14.76 -13.10
CA LEU A 96 19.08 -16.13 -13.04
C LEU A 96 18.15 -17.13 -13.72
N LEU A 97 16.84 -17.03 -13.45
CA LEU A 97 15.80 -17.82 -14.12
C LEU A 97 15.82 -17.60 -15.64
N GLN A 98 15.91 -16.34 -16.08
CA GLN A 98 15.96 -15.99 -17.49
C GLN A 98 17.22 -16.53 -18.19
N ALA A 99 18.38 -16.42 -17.54
CA ALA A 99 19.63 -16.95 -18.07
C ALA A 99 19.57 -18.47 -18.24
N ARG A 100 19.12 -19.18 -17.17
CA ARG A 100 19.00 -20.64 -17.21
C ARG A 100 17.99 -21.11 -18.25
N SER A 101 16.85 -20.44 -18.36
CA SER A 101 15.83 -20.75 -19.37
C SER A 101 16.36 -20.60 -20.80
N LYS A 102 17.19 -19.57 -21.06
CA LYS A 102 17.83 -19.38 -22.37
C LYS A 102 18.85 -20.47 -22.70
N GLU A 103 19.65 -20.89 -21.73
CA GLU A 103 20.60 -22.01 -21.90
C GLU A 103 19.87 -23.29 -22.29
N ILE A 104 18.78 -23.61 -21.58
CA ILE A 104 17.96 -24.79 -21.86
C ILE A 104 17.35 -24.70 -23.26
N LEU A 105 16.81 -23.54 -23.63
CA LEU A 105 16.23 -23.32 -24.96
C LEU A 105 17.26 -23.49 -26.09
N ALA A 106 18.47 -22.95 -25.91
CA ALA A 106 19.55 -23.11 -26.88
C ALA A 106 19.92 -24.59 -27.07
N PHE A 107 20.10 -25.33 -25.98
CA PHE A 107 20.38 -26.76 -26.01
C PHE A 107 19.29 -27.59 -26.72
N VAL A 108 18.01 -27.29 -26.44
CA VAL A 108 16.87 -27.97 -27.09
C VAL A 108 16.81 -27.68 -28.58
N ASN A 109 17.18 -26.47 -29.02
CA ASN A 109 17.19 -26.12 -30.43
C ASN A 109 18.37 -26.75 -31.18
N GLU A 110 19.56 -26.77 -30.57
CA GLU A 110 20.75 -27.44 -31.14
C GLU A 110 20.56 -28.95 -31.23
N SER A 111 19.80 -29.57 -30.32
CA SER A 111 19.51 -31.02 -30.34
C SER A 111 18.44 -31.41 -31.37
N LYS A 112 17.80 -30.44 -32.04
CA LYS A 112 16.78 -30.68 -33.08
C LYS A 112 17.31 -30.54 -34.50
N GLU A 113 18.52 -30.01 -34.69
CA GLU A 113 19.27 -30.00 -35.95
C GLU A 113 20.13 -31.27 -36.10
#